data_AF-A0A438AEV9-F1
#
_entry.id   AF-A0A438AEV9-F1
#
_cell.length_a   1.000
_cell.length_b   1.000
_cell.length_c   1.000
_cell.angle_alpha   90.00
_cell.angle_beta   90.00
_cell.angle_gamma   90.00
#
_symmetry.space_group_name_H-M   'P 1'
#
loop_
_entity.id
_entity.type
_entity.pdbx_description
1 polymer ?
#
loop_
_entity_poly.entity_id
_entity_poly.type
_entity_poly.pdbx_seq_one_letter_code
_entity_poly.pdbx_strand_id
1 'polypeptide(L)'
;MQETFNNREIATGLWIILGILFCLSRADLRSSLWSVAKTLIAPKLLLFFGIVALNVTVLCWLLAELGFWSKSQLPPTVLWFVMGGCVFAGRALQSKEDDQYFRNLFRGSLKLGGIFEFIVVAYSFSLVTELVLVPILFSLAVTLAFAATKPEYAKAKALLELILATFATVLVWNSVSSIWSQPDQFLTTDTGRNFVLPILMTVGSIPVFYLLFCCSHVEQARIQIDQKAFQSDELKKYARKRFFLIFPLRPWLLRRATRQFHTLPAKTNADVDQIITDILNYERDEEAPPNVDPTKGWSPFEAREFLREKGLRTNDYHKGYDEYWASSEYVDLDSHVLPSKAAFYIEGQEGVVTTLKLTGKFMDDFDSGEAVQKFRVIGALLCEKSVENLDIAIDSLIPISEVFENEMIIGGTTIRAWGERYPSNRGFEVFLTLSR
;
A
#
# COMPACT_ATOMS: atom_id res chain seq x y z
N MET A 1 -40.52 -21.98 -3.16
CA MET A 1 -39.10 -21.91 -2.81
C MET A 1 -38.64 -20.53 -3.18
N GLN A 2 -38.30 -19.69 -2.20
CA GLN A 2 -37.70 -18.38 -2.50
C GLN A 2 -36.35 -18.65 -3.16
N GLU A 3 -36.13 -18.16 -4.38
CA GLU A 3 -34.82 -18.20 -5.00
C GLU A 3 -33.89 -17.29 -4.20
N THR A 4 -33.03 -17.92 -3.41
CA THR A 4 -32.06 -17.24 -2.53
C THR A 4 -30.94 -16.54 -3.32
N PHE A 5 -30.76 -16.89 -4.60
CA PHE A 5 -29.69 -16.38 -5.45
C PHE A 5 -30.23 -15.83 -6.75
N ASN A 6 -29.67 -14.73 -7.21
CA ASN A 6 -30.02 -14.14 -8.49
C ASN A 6 -29.27 -14.82 -9.67
N ASN A 7 -29.78 -14.70 -10.90
CA ASN A 7 -29.22 -15.29 -12.13
C ASN A 7 -27.72 -15.01 -12.30
N ARG A 8 -27.27 -13.81 -11.94
CA ARG A 8 -25.85 -13.44 -11.99
C ARG A 8 -24.99 -14.25 -11.02
N GLU A 9 -25.48 -14.44 -9.80
CA GLU A 9 -24.80 -15.21 -8.76
C GLU A 9 -24.75 -16.69 -9.15
N ILE A 10 -25.84 -17.21 -9.70
CA ILE A 10 -25.91 -18.58 -10.24
C ILE A 10 -24.90 -18.76 -11.38
N ALA A 11 -24.89 -17.86 -12.38
CA ALA A 11 -23.96 -17.94 -13.51
C ALA A 11 -22.50 -17.84 -13.06
N THR A 12 -22.20 -16.91 -12.14
CA THR A 12 -20.84 -16.75 -11.58
C THR A 12 -20.42 -17.99 -10.80
N GLY A 13 -21.31 -18.54 -9.96
CA GLY A 13 -21.06 -19.78 -9.22
C GLY A 13 -20.79 -20.98 -10.13
N LEU A 14 -21.58 -21.13 -11.21
CA LEU A 14 -21.37 -22.19 -12.20
C LEU A 14 -19.99 -22.08 -12.86
N TRP A 15 -19.57 -20.89 -13.29
CA TRP A 15 -18.25 -20.69 -13.89
C TRP A 15 -17.10 -20.92 -12.90
N ILE A 16 -17.24 -20.52 -11.64
CA ILE A 16 -16.25 -20.82 -10.60
C ILE A 16 -16.11 -22.33 -10.41
N ILE A 17 -17.24 -23.06 -10.31
CA ILE A 17 -17.24 -24.53 -10.16
C ILE A 17 -16.57 -25.19 -11.38
N LEU A 18 -16.94 -24.78 -12.60
CA LEU A 18 -16.32 -25.29 -13.83
C LEU A 18 -14.82 -25.02 -13.88
N GLY A 19 -14.38 -23.83 -13.47
CA GLY A 19 -12.96 -23.47 -13.37
C GLY A 19 -12.21 -24.36 -12.37
N ILE A 20 -12.79 -24.62 -11.20
CA ILE A 20 -12.20 -25.52 -10.19
C ILE A 20 -12.12 -26.95 -10.74
N LEU A 21 -13.18 -27.46 -11.36
CA LEU A 21 -13.21 -28.80 -11.96
C LEU A 21 -12.16 -28.93 -13.07
N PHE A 22 -12.00 -27.90 -13.92
CA PHE A 22 -10.96 -27.87 -14.95
C PHE A 22 -9.56 -27.94 -14.33
N CYS A 23 -9.30 -27.15 -13.29
CA CYS A 23 -8.02 -27.19 -12.58
C CYS A 23 -7.77 -28.55 -11.90
N LEU A 24 -8.81 -29.18 -11.33
CA LEU A 24 -8.70 -30.52 -10.74
C LEU A 24 -8.47 -31.62 -11.79
N SER A 25 -8.94 -31.41 -13.02
CA SER A 25 -8.78 -32.36 -14.14
C SER A 25 -7.35 -32.39 -14.69
N ARG A 26 -6.52 -31.38 -14.42
CA ARG A 26 -5.11 -31.34 -14.82
C ARG A 26 -4.19 -31.76 -13.68
N ALA A 27 -3.36 -32.76 -13.90
CA ALA A 27 -2.47 -33.32 -12.88
C ALA A 27 -1.53 -32.25 -12.25
N ASP A 28 -0.97 -31.36 -13.07
CA ASP A 28 -0.06 -30.29 -12.63
C ASP A 28 -0.76 -29.20 -11.80
N LEU A 29 -2.01 -28.90 -12.14
CA LEU A 29 -2.81 -27.90 -11.42
C LEU A 29 -3.41 -28.49 -10.14
N ARG A 30 -3.72 -29.79 -10.13
CA ARG A 30 -4.27 -30.48 -8.95
C ARG A 30 -3.30 -30.43 -7.77
N SER A 31 -2.01 -30.68 -7.99
CA SER A 31 -0.99 -30.59 -6.93
C SER A 31 -0.85 -29.16 -6.40
N SER A 32 -0.89 -28.17 -7.29
CA SER A 32 -0.85 -26.75 -6.95
C SER A 32 -2.08 -26.31 -6.14
N LEU A 33 -3.28 -26.69 -6.58
CA LEU A 33 -4.53 -26.45 -5.85
C LEU A 33 -4.53 -27.10 -4.47
N TRP A 34 -4.05 -28.34 -4.37
CA TRP A 34 -3.95 -29.04 -3.10
C TRP A 34 -2.95 -28.35 -2.15
N SER A 35 -1.84 -27.86 -2.68
CA SER A 35 -0.87 -27.07 -1.91
C SER A 35 -1.51 -25.79 -1.36
N VAL A 36 -2.24 -25.04 -2.19
CA VAL A 36 -2.98 -23.85 -1.77
C VAL A 36 -4.01 -24.18 -0.70
N ALA A 37 -4.81 -25.24 -0.90
CA ALA A 37 -5.80 -25.69 0.08
C ALA A 37 -5.16 -26.07 1.42
N LYS A 38 -4.03 -26.79 1.39
CA LYS A 38 -3.27 -27.15 2.59
C LYS A 38 -2.73 -25.91 3.31
N THR A 39 -2.26 -24.91 2.57
CA THR A 39 -1.78 -23.64 3.15
C THR A 39 -2.91 -22.86 3.79
N LEU A 40 -4.11 -22.80 3.19
CA LEU A 40 -5.28 -22.12 3.77
C LEU A 40 -5.70 -22.71 5.13
N ILE A 41 -5.40 -24.00 5.37
CA ILE A 41 -5.72 -24.72 6.62
C ILE A 41 -4.58 -24.58 7.66
N ALA A 42 -3.50 -23.85 7.36
CA ALA A 42 -2.45 -23.61 8.34
C ALA A 42 -3.01 -22.90 9.59
N PRO A 43 -2.61 -23.27 10.82
CA PRO A 43 -3.21 -22.73 12.05
C PRO A 43 -3.25 -21.20 12.13
N LYS A 44 -2.21 -20.53 11.63
CA LYS A 44 -2.15 -19.06 11.58
C LYS A 44 -3.19 -18.47 10.61
N LEU A 45 -3.38 -19.09 9.45
CA LEU A 45 -4.38 -18.66 8.47
C LEU A 45 -5.80 -18.97 8.94
N LEU A 46 -6.03 -20.13 9.56
CA LEU A 46 -7.30 -20.44 10.21
C LEU A 46 -7.65 -19.45 11.31
N LEU A 47 -6.68 -19.07 12.16
CA LEU A 47 -6.89 -18.04 13.16
C LEU A 47 -7.24 -16.70 12.52
N PHE A 48 -6.50 -16.29 11.48
CA PHE A 48 -6.75 -15.06 10.74
C PHE A 48 -8.17 -15.03 10.13
N PHE A 49 -8.54 -16.05 9.33
CA PHE A 49 -9.88 -16.13 8.74
C PHE A 49 -10.97 -16.28 9.80
N GLY A 50 -10.68 -17.00 10.89
CA GLY A 50 -11.59 -17.16 12.02
C GLY A 50 -11.90 -15.83 12.72
N ILE A 51 -10.91 -14.97 12.93
CA ILE A 51 -11.12 -13.62 13.50
C ILE A 51 -11.98 -12.77 12.56
N VAL A 52 -11.70 -12.79 11.25
CA VAL A 52 -12.51 -12.03 10.27
C VAL A 52 -13.95 -12.57 10.21
N ALA A 53 -14.12 -13.90 10.23
CA ALA A 53 -15.44 -14.53 10.22
C ALA A 53 -16.25 -14.25 11.50
N LEU A 54 -15.58 -14.25 12.66
CA LEU A 54 -16.18 -13.87 13.93
C LEU A 54 -16.64 -12.41 13.90
N ASN A 55 -15.80 -11.50 13.39
CA ASN A 55 -16.16 -10.11 13.19
C ASN A 55 -17.40 -9.95 12.30
N VAL A 56 -17.44 -10.64 11.14
CA VAL A 56 -18.62 -10.62 10.27
C VAL A 56 -19.86 -11.12 10.99
N THR A 57 -19.74 -12.19 11.77
CA THR A 57 -20.88 -12.74 12.54
C THR A 57 -21.40 -11.73 13.57
N VAL A 58 -20.51 -11.07 14.30
CA VAL A 58 -20.86 -10.01 15.27
C VAL A 58 -21.52 -8.82 14.56
N LEU A 59 -20.98 -8.39 13.41
CA LEU A 59 -21.56 -7.31 12.61
C LEU A 59 -22.94 -7.69 12.07
N CYS A 60 -23.14 -8.91 11.57
CA CYS A 60 -24.46 -9.37 11.13
C CYS A 60 -25.48 -9.33 12.28
N TRP A 61 -25.09 -9.77 13.48
CA TRP A 61 -25.94 -9.69 14.65
C TRP A 61 -26.28 -8.22 15.00
N LEU A 62 -25.29 -7.33 15.08
CA LEU A 62 -25.52 -5.90 15.33
C LEU A 62 -26.42 -5.24 14.28
N LEU A 63 -26.18 -5.53 13.00
CA LEU A 63 -26.99 -4.98 11.90
C LEU A 63 -28.41 -5.56 11.89
N ALA A 64 -28.60 -6.80 12.37
CA ALA A 64 -29.92 -7.39 12.52
C ALA A 64 -30.75 -6.65 13.56
N GLU A 65 -30.15 -6.34 14.72
CA GLU A 65 -30.79 -5.53 15.78
C GLU A 65 -31.16 -4.12 15.29
N LEU A 66 -30.33 -3.53 14.41
CA LEU A 66 -30.58 -2.22 13.81
C LEU A 66 -31.53 -2.28 12.60
N GLY A 67 -32.00 -3.46 12.20
CA GLY A 67 -32.91 -3.65 11.06
C GLY A 67 -32.25 -3.56 9.67
N PHE A 68 -30.92 -3.45 9.60
CA PHE A 68 -30.13 -3.39 8.36
C PHE A 68 -29.71 -4.77 7.82
N TRP A 69 -29.96 -5.85 8.56
CA TRP A 69 -29.64 -7.21 8.13
C TRP A 69 -30.77 -8.18 8.45
N SER A 70 -31.00 -9.14 7.56
CA SER A 70 -31.89 -10.28 7.78
C SER A 70 -31.36 -11.51 7.02
N LYS A 71 -32.06 -12.65 7.11
CA LYS A 71 -31.62 -13.89 6.44
C LYS A 71 -31.50 -13.76 4.91
N SER A 72 -32.24 -12.83 4.28
CA SER A 72 -32.11 -12.54 2.84
C SER A 72 -30.75 -11.94 2.46
N GLN A 73 -30.04 -11.32 3.42
CA GLN A 73 -28.71 -10.74 3.22
C GLN A 73 -27.56 -11.74 3.44
N LEU A 74 -27.85 -13.00 3.77
CA LEU A 74 -26.79 -13.99 4.00
C LEU A 74 -25.93 -14.25 2.75
N PRO A 75 -26.49 -14.48 1.54
CA PRO A 75 -25.69 -14.64 0.32
C PRO A 75 -24.73 -13.47 0.03
N PRO A 76 -25.18 -12.20 -0.01
CA PRO A 76 -24.27 -11.08 -0.27
C PRO A 76 -23.26 -10.88 0.88
N THR A 77 -23.59 -11.25 2.12
CA THR A 77 -22.63 -11.23 3.23
C THR A 77 -21.48 -12.23 3.00
N VAL A 78 -21.79 -13.46 2.60
CA VAL A 78 -20.78 -14.49 2.32
C VAL A 78 -19.91 -14.08 1.14
N LEU A 79 -20.53 -13.56 0.08
CA LEU A 79 -19.81 -13.06 -1.08
C LEU A 79 -18.86 -11.91 -0.70
N TRP A 80 -19.35 -10.95 0.10
CA TRP A 80 -18.53 -9.86 0.61
C TRP A 80 -17.38 -10.37 1.48
N PHE A 81 -17.60 -11.34 2.36
CA PHE A 81 -16.55 -11.91 3.22
C PHE A 81 -15.41 -12.50 2.39
N VAL A 82 -15.72 -13.32 1.38
CA VAL A 82 -14.70 -14.00 0.56
C VAL A 82 -13.99 -13.01 -0.37
N MET A 83 -14.76 -12.18 -1.09
CA MET A 83 -14.22 -11.34 -2.17
C MET A 83 -13.65 -10.00 -1.67
N GLY A 84 -14.25 -9.43 -0.61
CA GLY A 84 -13.86 -8.14 -0.05
C GLY A 84 -13.17 -8.28 1.30
N GLY A 85 -13.88 -8.82 2.30
CA GLY A 85 -13.45 -8.87 3.70
C GLY A 85 -12.06 -9.51 3.90
N CYS A 86 -11.85 -10.71 3.35
CA CYS A 86 -10.56 -11.39 3.40
C CYS A 86 -9.43 -10.62 2.69
N VAL A 87 -9.73 -10.02 1.54
CA VAL A 87 -8.76 -9.23 0.77
C VAL A 87 -8.37 -7.95 1.51
N PHE A 88 -9.35 -7.23 2.07
CA PHE A 88 -9.11 -6.03 2.86
C PHE A 88 -8.34 -6.34 4.15
N ALA A 89 -8.66 -7.44 4.83
CA ALA A 89 -7.90 -7.89 5.98
C ALA A 89 -6.45 -8.25 5.60
N GLY A 90 -6.24 -8.95 4.48
CA GLY A 90 -4.91 -9.31 4.01
C GLY A 90 -4.07 -8.11 3.60
N ARG A 91 -4.67 -7.13 2.91
CA ARG A 91 -4.02 -5.85 2.57
C ARG A 91 -3.72 -5.02 3.82
N ALA A 92 -4.56 -5.06 4.84
CA ALA A 92 -4.28 -4.38 6.10
C ALA A 92 -2.96 -4.87 6.72
N LEU A 93 -2.69 -6.18 6.70
CA LEU A 93 -1.43 -6.74 7.20
C LEU A 93 -0.19 -6.28 6.43
N GLN A 94 -0.34 -5.91 5.16
CA GLN A 94 0.75 -5.45 4.30
C GLN A 94 0.91 -3.92 4.31
N SER A 95 -0.03 -3.20 4.92
CA SER A 95 -0.02 -1.73 4.94
C SER A 95 1.19 -1.18 5.70
N LYS A 96 1.71 -0.04 5.23
CA LYS A 96 2.78 0.72 5.86
C LYS A 96 2.20 1.95 6.57
N GLU A 97 3.01 2.54 7.43
CA GLU A 97 2.65 3.71 8.27
C GLU A 97 2.02 4.85 7.44
N ASP A 98 2.56 5.12 6.25
CA ASP A 98 2.16 6.26 5.43
C ASP A 98 1.12 5.95 4.34
N ASP A 99 0.72 4.69 4.17
CA ASP A 99 -0.15 4.28 3.06
C ASP A 99 -1.57 4.85 3.16
N GLN A 100 -1.89 5.49 4.30
CA GLN A 100 -3.23 5.97 4.65
C GLN A 100 -4.31 4.91 4.44
N TYR A 101 -3.93 3.63 4.52
CA TYR A 101 -4.74 2.51 4.04
C TYR A 101 -6.15 2.51 4.65
N PHE A 102 -6.25 2.63 5.98
CA PHE A 102 -7.54 2.64 6.67
C PHE A 102 -8.39 3.89 6.34
N ARG A 103 -7.77 5.06 6.17
CA ARG A 103 -8.47 6.28 5.74
C ARG A 103 -8.97 6.14 4.31
N ASN A 104 -8.17 5.54 3.43
CA ASN A 104 -8.51 5.28 2.05
C ASN A 104 -9.60 4.21 1.93
N LEU A 105 -9.58 3.19 2.79
CA LEU A 105 -10.62 2.17 2.88
C LEU A 105 -11.94 2.81 3.33
N PHE A 106 -11.93 3.59 4.41
CA PHE A 106 -13.11 4.31 4.90
C PHE A 106 -13.70 5.27 3.84
N ARG A 107 -12.87 6.17 3.30
CA ARG A 107 -13.31 7.13 2.27
C ARG A 107 -13.75 6.41 1.01
N GLY A 108 -13.04 5.36 0.61
CA GLY A 108 -13.32 4.54 -0.56
C GLY A 108 -14.69 3.89 -0.48
N SER A 109 -15.07 3.34 0.67
CA SER A 109 -16.40 2.76 0.89
C SER A 109 -17.55 3.76 0.80
N LEU A 110 -17.28 5.06 1.00
CA LEU A 110 -18.28 6.13 0.94
C LEU A 110 -18.32 6.84 -0.42
N LYS A 111 -17.45 6.48 -1.38
CA LYS A 111 -17.43 7.13 -2.70
C LYS A 111 -18.70 6.81 -3.49
N LEU A 112 -19.12 7.78 -4.30
CA LEU A 112 -20.23 7.63 -5.25
C LEU A 112 -20.05 6.46 -6.25
N GLY A 113 -18.81 5.99 -6.44
CA GLY A 113 -18.54 4.77 -7.21
C GLY A 113 -19.30 3.55 -6.71
N GLY A 114 -19.53 3.44 -5.40
CA GLY A 114 -20.36 2.36 -4.82
C GLY A 114 -21.82 2.42 -5.26
N ILE A 115 -22.37 3.60 -5.56
CA ILE A 115 -23.73 3.75 -6.11
C ILE A 115 -23.77 3.17 -7.53
N PHE A 116 -22.76 3.46 -8.33
CA PHE A 116 -22.66 2.96 -9.70
C PHE A 116 -22.53 1.43 -9.72
N GLU A 117 -21.62 0.88 -8.91
CA GLU A 117 -21.46 -0.57 -8.75
C GLU A 117 -22.76 -1.23 -8.32
N PHE A 118 -23.48 -0.63 -7.38
CA PHE A 118 -24.76 -1.15 -6.92
C PHE A 118 -25.82 -1.14 -8.03
N ILE A 119 -25.96 -0.06 -8.81
CA ILE A 119 -26.93 0.02 -9.92
C ILE A 119 -26.63 -1.07 -10.97
N VAL A 120 -25.36 -1.33 -11.26
CA VAL A 120 -24.97 -2.39 -12.20
C VAL A 120 -25.31 -3.79 -11.68
N VAL A 121 -25.26 -3.99 -10.36
CA VAL A 121 -25.54 -5.30 -9.71
C VAL A 121 -27.01 -5.49 -9.36
N ALA A 122 -27.76 -4.40 -9.19
CA ALA A 122 -29.16 -4.37 -8.82
C ALA A 122 -30.06 -5.26 -9.69
N TYR A 123 -29.82 -5.29 -11.00
CA TYR A 123 -30.56 -6.11 -11.95
C TYR A 123 -29.62 -7.05 -12.69
N SER A 124 -29.99 -8.34 -12.70
CA SER A 124 -29.33 -9.34 -13.54
C SER A 124 -30.11 -9.55 -14.83
N PHE A 125 -29.40 -10.03 -15.85
CA PHE A 125 -30.04 -10.51 -17.07
C PHE A 125 -30.69 -11.89 -16.85
N SER A 126 -31.29 -12.42 -17.91
CA SER A 126 -31.68 -13.84 -17.93
C SER A 126 -30.46 -14.72 -17.66
N LEU A 127 -30.68 -15.89 -17.05
CA LEU A 127 -29.60 -16.82 -16.71
C LEU A 127 -28.73 -17.17 -17.93
N VAL A 128 -29.34 -17.38 -19.10
CA VAL A 128 -28.61 -17.69 -20.35
C VAL A 128 -27.70 -16.53 -20.75
N THR A 129 -28.20 -15.29 -20.65
CA THR A 129 -27.41 -14.10 -20.95
C THR A 129 -26.25 -13.95 -19.97
N GLU A 130 -26.47 -14.12 -18.67
CA GLU A 130 -25.42 -14.03 -17.65
C GLU A 130 -24.35 -15.12 -17.86
N LEU A 131 -24.74 -16.34 -18.24
CA LEU A 131 -23.81 -17.44 -18.50
C LEU A 131 -22.86 -17.14 -19.66
N VAL A 132 -23.28 -16.36 -20.66
CA VAL A 132 -22.44 -15.91 -21.77
C VAL A 132 -21.66 -14.64 -21.41
N LEU A 133 -22.28 -13.72 -20.67
CA LEU A 133 -21.70 -12.42 -20.34
C LEU A 133 -20.52 -12.54 -19.35
N VAL A 134 -20.66 -13.35 -18.31
CA VAL A 134 -19.62 -13.55 -17.28
C VAL A 134 -18.25 -13.92 -17.87
N PRO A 135 -18.11 -14.96 -18.72
CA PRO A 135 -16.81 -15.33 -19.28
C PRO A 135 -16.27 -14.28 -20.25
N ILE A 136 -17.13 -13.60 -21.02
CA ILE A 136 -16.71 -12.51 -21.93
C ILE A 136 -16.10 -11.36 -21.11
N LEU A 137 -16.80 -10.91 -20.07
CA LEU A 137 -16.31 -9.84 -19.20
C LEU A 137 -15.03 -10.25 -18.46
N PHE A 138 -14.96 -11.51 -17.99
CA PHE A 138 -13.76 -12.05 -17.37
C PHE A 138 -12.57 -12.06 -18.33
N SER A 139 -12.75 -12.55 -19.56
CA SER A 139 -11.70 -12.54 -20.57
C SER A 139 -11.23 -11.12 -20.90
N LEU A 140 -12.15 -10.18 -21.11
CA LEU A 140 -11.82 -8.77 -21.35
C LEU A 140 -11.04 -8.17 -20.18
N ALA A 141 -11.45 -8.44 -18.94
CA ALA A 141 -10.77 -7.94 -17.75
C ALA A 141 -9.36 -8.51 -17.62
N VAL A 142 -9.17 -9.80 -17.86
CA VAL A 142 -7.84 -10.45 -17.84
C VAL A 142 -6.94 -9.89 -18.95
N THR A 143 -7.47 -9.73 -20.16
CA THR A 143 -6.71 -9.14 -21.27
C THR A 143 -6.36 -7.67 -21.01
N LEU A 144 -7.28 -6.89 -20.42
CA LEU A 144 -7.01 -5.52 -20.03
C LEU A 144 -5.93 -5.46 -18.95
N ALA A 145 -6.01 -6.32 -17.93
CA ALA A 145 -5.00 -6.39 -16.88
C ALA A 145 -3.62 -6.72 -17.45
N PHE A 146 -3.55 -7.64 -18.41
CA PHE A 146 -2.30 -7.94 -19.13
C PHE A 146 -1.81 -6.76 -19.97
N ALA A 147 -2.68 -6.12 -20.76
CA ALA A 147 -2.33 -4.95 -21.57
C ALA A 147 -1.85 -3.77 -20.71
N ALA A 148 -2.37 -3.62 -19.48
CA ALA A 148 -1.96 -2.59 -18.56
C ALA A 148 -0.54 -2.78 -17.99
N THR A 149 0.05 -3.97 -18.10
CA THR A 149 1.40 -4.25 -17.58
C THR A 149 2.53 -3.65 -18.41
N LYS A 150 2.29 -3.36 -19.70
CA LYS A 150 3.33 -2.85 -20.60
C LYS A 150 2.86 -1.63 -21.38
N PRO A 151 3.68 -0.57 -21.46
CA PRO A 151 3.34 0.65 -22.20
C PRO A 151 3.17 0.37 -23.71
N GLU A 152 3.84 -0.66 -24.24
CA GLU A 152 3.73 -1.12 -25.64
C GLU A 152 2.27 -1.42 -26.05
N TYR A 153 1.42 -1.82 -25.10
CA TYR A 153 0.01 -2.16 -25.35
C TYR A 153 -0.95 -1.01 -25.07
N ALA A 154 -0.48 0.23 -24.91
CA ALA A 154 -1.32 1.38 -24.57
C ALA A 154 -2.52 1.56 -25.51
N LYS A 155 -2.35 1.32 -26.82
CA LYS A 155 -3.45 1.39 -27.81
C LYS A 155 -4.48 0.28 -27.61
N ALA A 156 -4.04 -0.95 -27.34
CA ALA A 156 -4.92 -2.08 -27.07
C ALA A 156 -5.66 -1.90 -25.73
N LYS A 157 -4.97 -1.38 -24.71
CA LYS A 157 -5.55 -0.99 -23.44
C LYS A 157 -6.70 0.01 -23.64
N ALA A 158 -6.45 1.11 -24.37
CA ALA A 158 -7.48 2.12 -24.63
C ALA A 158 -8.71 1.54 -25.37
N LEU A 159 -8.49 0.63 -26.32
CA LEU A 159 -9.58 -0.06 -27.02
C LEU A 159 -10.38 -0.98 -26.08
N LEU A 160 -9.70 -1.75 -25.23
CA LEU A 160 -10.35 -2.62 -24.24
C LEU A 160 -11.13 -1.81 -23.20
N GLU A 161 -10.60 -0.67 -22.75
CA GLU A 161 -11.28 0.27 -21.86
C GLU A 161 -12.55 0.82 -22.52
N LEU A 162 -12.49 1.19 -23.81
CA LEU A 162 -13.66 1.64 -24.55
C LEU A 162 -14.74 0.55 -24.67
N ILE A 163 -14.33 -0.69 -24.97
CA ILE A 163 -15.26 -1.83 -25.04
C ILE A 163 -15.91 -2.07 -23.67
N LEU A 164 -15.12 -2.10 -22.59
CA LEU A 164 -15.64 -2.28 -21.24
C LEU A 164 -16.54 -1.13 -20.79
N ALA A 165 -16.20 0.11 -21.15
CA ALA A 165 -17.06 1.27 -20.91
C ALA A 165 -18.40 1.15 -21.64
N THR A 166 -18.40 0.60 -22.86
CA THR A 166 -19.62 0.35 -23.62
C THR A 166 -20.49 -0.71 -22.92
N PHE A 167 -19.89 -1.83 -22.49
CA PHE A 167 -20.61 -2.84 -21.70
C PHE A 167 -21.17 -2.23 -20.41
N ALA A 168 -20.36 -1.52 -19.64
CA ALA A 168 -20.80 -0.86 -18.40
C ALA A 168 -21.97 0.10 -18.65
N THR A 169 -21.93 0.88 -19.74
CA THR A 169 -23.01 1.79 -20.11
C THR A 169 -24.30 1.04 -20.45
N VAL A 170 -24.23 -0.07 -21.20
CA VAL A 170 -25.39 -0.92 -21.51
C VAL A 170 -25.96 -1.55 -20.24
N LEU A 171 -25.10 -2.03 -19.34
CA LEU A 171 -25.51 -2.60 -18.06
C LEU A 171 -26.27 -1.58 -17.22
N VAL A 172 -25.71 -0.37 -17.08
CA VAL A 172 -26.34 0.73 -16.35
C VAL A 172 -27.66 1.13 -16.98
N TRP A 173 -27.69 1.31 -18.30
CA TRP A 173 -28.92 1.67 -19.02
C TRP A 173 -30.01 0.63 -18.79
N ASN A 174 -29.68 -0.66 -18.89
CA ASN A 174 -30.63 -1.74 -18.65
C ASN A 174 -31.14 -1.75 -17.20
N SER A 175 -30.24 -1.61 -16.23
CA SER A 175 -30.62 -1.51 -14.81
C SER A 175 -31.53 -0.31 -14.56
N VAL A 176 -31.17 0.88 -15.04
CA VAL A 176 -31.96 2.11 -14.87
C VAL A 176 -33.32 1.99 -15.55
N SER A 177 -33.37 1.46 -16.77
CA SER A 177 -34.63 1.22 -17.50
C SER A 177 -35.53 0.24 -16.75
N SER A 178 -34.94 -0.82 -16.17
CA SER A 178 -35.69 -1.80 -15.38
C SER A 178 -36.24 -1.18 -14.09
N ILE A 179 -35.42 -0.42 -13.37
CA ILE A 179 -35.82 0.35 -12.18
C ILE A 179 -36.97 1.31 -12.52
N TRP A 180 -36.87 2.05 -13.63
CA TRP A 180 -37.88 3.02 -14.04
C TRP A 180 -39.21 2.36 -14.41
N SER A 181 -39.16 1.17 -15.04
CA SER A 181 -40.36 0.45 -15.43
C SER A 181 -41.14 -0.14 -14.25
N GLN A 182 -40.45 -0.51 -13.17
CA GLN A 182 -41.03 -1.18 -12.00
C GLN A 182 -40.36 -0.71 -10.69
N PRO A 183 -40.53 0.56 -10.30
CA PRO A 183 -39.82 1.14 -9.16
C PRO A 183 -40.19 0.48 -7.83
N ASP A 184 -41.45 0.04 -7.67
CA ASP A 184 -41.94 -0.58 -6.43
C ASP A 184 -41.29 -1.95 -6.16
N GLN A 185 -40.87 -2.67 -7.21
CA GLN A 185 -40.13 -3.93 -7.05
C GLN A 185 -38.66 -3.70 -6.70
N PHE A 186 -38.11 -2.54 -7.09
CA PHE A 186 -36.73 -2.19 -6.79
C PHE A 186 -36.59 -1.58 -5.38
N LEU A 187 -37.46 -0.66 -5.00
CA LEU A 187 -37.40 0.10 -3.75
C LEU A 187 -37.93 -0.71 -2.55
N THR A 188 -37.44 -1.95 -2.40
CA THR A 188 -37.74 -2.80 -1.25
C THR A 188 -36.72 -2.62 -0.13
N THR A 189 -37.12 -2.97 1.09
CA THR A 189 -36.22 -3.00 2.25
C THR A 189 -35.01 -3.89 2.00
N ASP A 190 -35.16 -5.02 1.30
CA ASP A 190 -34.05 -5.93 1.01
C ASP A 190 -33.05 -5.35 0.01
N THR A 191 -33.52 -4.66 -1.03
CA THR A 191 -32.64 -3.91 -1.95
C THR A 191 -31.86 -2.82 -1.21
N GLY A 192 -32.55 -2.04 -0.36
CA GLY A 192 -31.91 -1.01 0.46
C GLY A 192 -30.87 -1.58 1.43
N ARG A 193 -31.16 -2.72 2.05
CA ARG A 193 -30.19 -3.45 2.88
C ARG A 193 -29.00 -3.92 2.06
N ASN A 194 -29.22 -4.53 0.90
CA ASN A 194 -28.15 -5.01 0.02
C ASN A 194 -27.24 -3.87 -0.48
N PHE A 195 -27.80 -2.67 -0.70
CA PHE A 195 -27.03 -1.48 -1.06
C PHE A 195 -26.06 -1.05 0.04
N VAL A 196 -26.58 -0.96 1.27
CA VAL A 196 -25.84 -0.39 2.40
C VAL A 196 -24.94 -1.44 3.07
N LEU A 197 -25.28 -2.73 2.95
CA LEU A 197 -24.57 -3.86 3.55
C LEU A 197 -23.05 -3.85 3.30
N PRO A 198 -22.53 -3.77 2.05
CA PRO A 198 -21.09 -3.79 1.83
C PRO A 198 -20.37 -2.59 2.46
N ILE A 199 -21.02 -1.43 2.52
CA ILE A 199 -20.48 -0.23 3.17
C ILE A 199 -20.38 -0.46 4.69
N LEU A 200 -21.47 -0.90 5.33
CA LEU A 200 -21.49 -1.17 6.77
C LEU A 200 -20.55 -2.29 7.16
N MET A 201 -20.47 -3.35 6.36
CA MET A 201 -19.53 -4.45 6.59
C MET A 201 -18.08 -3.98 6.49
N THR A 202 -17.76 -3.14 5.49
CA THR A 202 -16.39 -2.65 5.30
C THR A 202 -16.01 -1.68 6.40
N VAL A 203 -16.81 -0.64 6.65
CA VAL A 203 -16.56 0.36 7.69
C VAL A 203 -16.56 -0.28 9.09
N GLY A 204 -17.52 -1.15 9.37
CA GLY A 204 -17.62 -1.88 10.64
C GLY A 204 -16.47 -2.87 10.88
N SER A 205 -15.82 -3.36 9.82
CA SER A 205 -14.66 -4.25 9.94
C SER A 205 -13.32 -3.52 10.09
N ILE A 206 -13.25 -2.21 9.83
CA ILE A 206 -12.01 -1.42 9.96
C ILE A 206 -11.36 -1.58 11.34
N PRO A 207 -12.08 -1.49 12.48
CA PRO A 207 -11.48 -1.69 13.80
C PRO A 207 -10.80 -3.05 13.94
N VAL A 208 -11.42 -4.13 13.48
CA VAL A 208 -10.84 -5.48 13.55
C VAL A 208 -9.65 -5.62 12.60
N PHE A 209 -9.71 -5.06 11.40
CA PHE A 209 -8.57 -5.02 10.48
C PHE A 209 -7.37 -4.27 11.08
N TYR A 210 -7.63 -3.17 11.80
CA TYR A 210 -6.61 -2.42 12.50
C TYR A 210 -6.00 -3.22 13.67
N LEU A 211 -6.83 -3.94 14.44
CA LEU A 211 -6.33 -4.83 15.49
C LEU A 211 -5.46 -5.96 14.93
N LEU A 212 -5.87 -6.60 13.83
CA LEU A 212 -5.07 -7.61 13.14
C LEU A 212 -3.72 -7.05 12.67
N PHE A 213 -3.73 -5.85 12.11
CA PHE A 213 -2.52 -5.12 11.72
C PHE A 213 -1.57 -4.88 12.90
N CYS A 214 -2.10 -4.43 14.05
CA CYS A 214 -1.32 -4.24 15.27
C CYS A 214 -0.74 -5.56 15.80
N CYS A 215 -1.56 -6.62 15.88
CA CYS A 215 -1.12 -7.94 16.32
C CYS A 215 0.01 -8.50 15.45
N SER A 216 -0.06 -8.30 14.13
CA SER A 216 0.99 -8.72 13.20
C SER A 216 2.32 -8.01 13.48
N HIS A 217 2.29 -6.71 13.79
CA HIS A 217 3.48 -5.94 14.16
C HIS A 217 4.07 -6.39 15.50
N VAL A 218 3.23 -6.73 16.47
CA VAL A 218 3.66 -7.31 17.75
C VAL A 218 4.37 -8.65 17.54
N GLU A 219 3.84 -9.52 16.67
CA GLU A 219 4.48 -10.80 16.34
C GLU A 219 5.84 -10.58 15.66
N GLN A 220 5.90 -9.68 14.67
CA GLN A 220 7.15 -9.34 13.99
C GLN A 220 8.19 -8.75 14.96
N ALA A 221 7.80 -7.82 15.82
CA ALA A 221 8.66 -7.21 16.83
C ALA A 221 9.20 -8.25 17.81
N ARG A 222 8.35 -9.19 18.25
CA ARG A 222 8.78 -10.32 19.10
C ARG A 222 9.88 -11.15 18.44
N ILE A 223 9.65 -11.55 17.18
CA ILE A 223 10.62 -12.37 16.43
C ILE A 223 11.96 -11.63 16.30
N GLN A 224 11.91 -10.34 15.95
CA GLN A 224 13.09 -9.50 15.80
C GLN A 224 13.88 -9.40 17.11
N ILE A 225 13.22 -9.08 18.23
CA ILE A 225 13.85 -8.99 19.55
C ILE A 225 14.48 -10.34 19.97
N ASP A 226 13.79 -11.45 19.70
CA ASP A 226 14.25 -12.79 20.08
C ASP A 226 15.49 -13.25 19.27
N GLN A 227 15.67 -12.77 18.02
CA GLN A 227 16.79 -13.15 17.15
C GLN A 227 18.16 -12.59 17.58
N LYS A 228 18.22 -11.60 18.48
CA LYS A 228 19.49 -10.97 18.88
C LYS A 228 20.24 -11.81 19.91
N ALA A 229 21.51 -12.10 19.66
CA ALA A 229 22.35 -12.90 20.56
C ALA A 229 23.05 -12.09 21.67
N PHE A 230 23.21 -10.77 21.49
CA PHE A 230 24.06 -9.93 22.37
C PHE A 230 23.37 -9.47 23.68
N GLN A 231 22.05 -9.45 23.72
CA GLN A 231 21.27 -8.99 24.87
C GLN A 231 20.84 -10.18 25.73
N SER A 232 20.83 -10.01 27.06
CA SER A 232 20.34 -11.04 27.98
C SER A 232 18.85 -11.33 27.75
N ASP A 233 18.43 -12.57 28.00
CA ASP A 233 17.03 -12.95 27.83
C ASP A 233 16.08 -12.21 28.79
N GLU A 234 16.59 -11.79 29.95
CA GLU A 234 15.87 -10.93 30.89
C GLU A 234 15.57 -9.56 30.29
N LEU A 235 16.56 -8.93 29.64
CA LEU A 235 16.40 -7.63 29.00
C LEU A 235 15.43 -7.71 27.81
N LYS A 236 15.53 -8.76 26.98
CA LYS A 236 14.57 -9.01 25.90
C LYS A 236 13.14 -9.18 26.43
N LYS A 237 12.97 -9.91 27.53
CA LYS A 237 11.67 -10.07 28.19
C LYS A 237 11.13 -8.73 28.70
N TYR A 238 11.99 -7.91 29.30
CA TYR A 238 11.63 -6.57 29.76
C TYR A 238 11.22 -5.65 28.60
N ALA A 239 12.02 -5.60 27.53
CA ALA A 239 11.76 -4.82 26.33
C ALA A 239 10.42 -5.21 25.67
N ARG A 240 10.17 -6.50 25.45
CA ARG A 240 8.87 -6.99 24.94
C ARG A 240 7.71 -6.52 25.80
N LYS A 241 7.81 -6.68 27.12
CA LYS A 241 6.75 -6.26 28.05
C LYS A 241 6.50 -4.76 27.94
N ARG A 242 7.53 -3.91 27.97
CA ARG A 242 7.38 -2.45 27.93
C ARG A 242 6.85 -2.00 26.57
N PHE A 243 7.45 -2.44 25.46
CA PHE A 243 7.04 -2.03 24.12
C PHE A 243 5.60 -2.45 23.80
N PHE A 244 5.19 -3.67 24.17
CA PHE A 244 3.83 -4.14 23.89
C PHE A 244 2.78 -3.52 24.81
N LEU A 245 3.13 -3.08 26.02
CA LEU A 245 2.22 -2.38 26.91
C LEU A 245 2.02 -0.91 26.51
N ILE A 246 3.08 -0.24 26.02
CA ILE A 246 3.04 1.19 25.70
C ILE A 246 2.59 1.44 24.26
N PHE A 247 2.96 0.57 23.32
CA PHE A 247 2.66 0.72 21.89
C PHE A 247 1.70 -0.35 21.30
N PRO A 248 0.69 -0.88 22.01
CA PRO A 248 -0.13 -1.99 21.51
C PRO A 248 -0.94 -1.62 20.26
N LEU A 249 -1.40 -0.37 20.18
CA LEU A 249 -2.20 0.17 19.08
C LEU A 249 -1.42 1.20 18.25
N ARG A 250 -0.09 1.28 18.43
CA ARG A 250 0.81 2.19 17.73
C ARG A 250 1.93 1.40 17.05
N PRO A 251 1.60 0.61 16.00
CA PRO A 251 2.55 -0.31 15.36
C PRO A 251 3.77 0.40 14.77
N TRP A 252 3.66 1.67 14.39
CA TRP A 252 4.79 2.47 13.93
C TRP A 252 5.81 2.73 15.04
N LEU A 253 5.36 3.20 16.21
CA LEU A 253 6.25 3.39 17.37
C LEU A 253 6.86 2.06 17.83
N LEU A 254 6.10 0.97 17.78
CA LEU A 254 6.62 -0.35 18.10
C LEU A 254 7.75 -0.78 17.15
N ARG A 255 7.59 -0.49 15.85
CA ARG A 255 8.63 -0.74 14.84
C ARG A 255 9.86 0.13 15.11
N ARG A 256 9.69 1.43 15.38
CA ARG A 256 10.78 2.35 15.74
C ARG A 256 11.53 1.88 16.98
N ALA A 257 10.81 1.47 18.03
CA ALA A 257 11.37 0.93 19.28
C ALA A 257 12.17 -0.35 19.05
N THR A 258 11.63 -1.27 18.25
CA THR A 258 12.32 -2.52 17.91
C THR A 258 13.60 -2.23 17.13
N ARG A 259 13.56 -1.30 16.15
CA ARG A 259 14.74 -0.88 15.40
C ARG A 259 15.80 -0.26 16.30
N GLN A 260 15.43 0.71 17.13
CA GLN A 260 16.39 1.38 18.02
C GLN A 260 17.01 0.40 19.03
N PHE A 261 16.21 -0.53 19.57
CA PHE A 261 16.69 -1.63 20.42
C PHE A 261 17.65 -2.58 19.70
N HIS A 262 17.57 -2.67 18.37
CA HIS A 262 18.45 -3.48 17.53
C HIS A 262 19.75 -2.79 17.15
N THR A 263 19.68 -1.48 16.87
CA THR A 263 20.82 -0.67 16.39
C THR A 263 21.68 -0.21 17.56
N LEU A 264 21.08 0.20 18.67
CA LEU A 264 21.79 0.64 19.87
C LEU A 264 21.85 -0.53 20.87
N PRO A 265 23.05 -0.95 21.32
CA PRO A 265 23.17 -2.06 22.28
C PRO A 265 22.67 -1.61 23.66
N ALA A 266 21.36 -1.73 23.89
CA ALA A 266 20.77 -1.60 25.22
C ALA A 266 21.38 -2.67 26.13
N LYS A 267 21.90 -2.26 27.28
CA LYS A 267 22.55 -3.12 28.28
C LYS A 267 21.71 -3.24 29.56
N THR A 268 20.88 -2.24 29.84
CA THR A 268 20.10 -2.13 31.07
C THR A 268 18.63 -1.84 30.80
N ASN A 269 17.77 -2.07 31.79
CA ASN A 269 16.35 -1.70 31.70
C ASN A 269 16.15 -0.18 31.52
N ALA A 270 17.06 0.64 32.07
CA ALA A 270 17.03 2.08 31.89
C ALA A 270 17.23 2.48 30.42
N ASP A 271 18.05 1.74 29.67
CA ASP A 271 18.24 1.98 28.23
C ASP A 271 16.96 1.70 27.44
N VAL A 272 16.18 0.70 27.84
CA VAL A 272 14.87 0.39 27.23
C VAL A 272 13.87 1.52 27.50
N ASP A 273 13.86 2.05 28.73
CA ASP A 273 13.01 3.18 29.10
C ASP A 273 13.45 4.48 28.42
N GLN A 274 14.75 4.65 28.18
CA GLN A 274 15.27 5.77 27.39
C GLN A 274 14.79 5.69 25.94
N ILE A 275 14.87 4.52 25.30
CA ILE A 275 14.35 4.32 23.94
C ILE A 275 12.87 4.72 23.84
N ILE A 276 12.06 4.32 24.81
CA ILE A 276 10.64 4.69 24.86
C ILE A 276 10.48 6.20 24.97
N THR A 277 11.26 6.83 25.85
CA THR A 277 11.21 8.28 26.08
C THR A 277 11.63 9.06 24.83
N ASP A 278 12.69 8.64 24.16
CA ASP A 278 13.19 9.24 22.92
C ASP A 278 12.13 9.18 21.82
N ILE A 279 11.47 8.04 21.66
CA ILE A 279 10.42 7.85 20.66
C ILE A 279 9.21 8.71 20.93
N LEU A 280 8.78 8.81 22.19
CA LEU A 280 7.65 9.66 22.59
C LEU A 280 7.99 11.16 22.43
N ASN A 281 9.22 11.56 22.74
CA ASN A 281 9.68 12.92 22.50
C ASN A 281 9.71 13.23 21.00
N TYR A 282 10.25 12.32 20.18
CA TYR A 282 10.26 12.47 18.73
C TYR A 282 8.85 12.58 18.15
N GLU A 283 7.88 11.79 18.62
CA GLU A 283 6.48 11.88 18.17
C GLU A 283 5.87 13.25 18.52
N ARG A 284 6.16 13.79 19.71
CA ARG A 284 5.75 15.15 20.09
C ARG A 284 6.41 16.22 19.21
N ASP A 285 7.69 16.06 18.93
CA ASP A 285 8.44 16.97 18.07
C ASP A 285 7.97 16.87 16.61
N GLU A 286 7.44 15.72 16.17
CA GLU A 286 6.80 15.56 14.85
C GLU A 286 5.50 16.37 14.74
N GLU A 287 4.73 16.50 15.82
CA GLU A 287 3.52 17.33 15.87
C GLU A 287 3.83 18.84 15.91
N ALA A 288 4.96 19.22 16.51
CA ALA A 288 5.44 20.61 16.60
C ALA A 288 6.96 20.67 16.39
N PRO A 289 7.42 20.70 15.11
CA PRO A 289 8.84 20.64 14.79
C PRO A 289 9.65 21.75 15.48
N PRO A 290 10.78 21.41 16.12
CA PRO A 290 11.67 22.41 16.68
C PRO A 290 12.25 23.28 15.55
N ASN A 291 12.43 24.57 15.83
CA ASN A 291 13.03 25.48 14.88
C ASN A 291 14.53 25.18 14.74
N VAL A 292 14.96 24.92 13.50
CA VAL A 292 16.36 24.68 13.16
C VAL A 292 16.91 25.92 12.48
N ASP A 293 18.07 26.40 12.95
CA ASP A 293 18.79 27.48 12.30
C ASP A 293 19.11 27.11 10.85
N PRO A 294 18.57 27.83 9.84
CA PRO A 294 18.77 27.49 8.43
C PRO A 294 20.25 27.47 8.01
N THR A 295 21.12 28.17 8.73
CA THR A 295 22.57 28.18 8.46
C THR A 295 23.28 26.89 8.87
N LYS A 296 22.68 26.10 9.76
CA LYS A 296 23.26 24.85 10.28
C LYS A 296 22.74 23.60 9.58
N GLY A 297 21.65 23.70 8.83
CA GLY A 297 21.02 22.57 8.16
C GLY A 297 19.53 22.75 7.97
N TRP A 298 18.84 21.62 7.79
CA TRP A 298 17.39 21.53 7.64
C TRP A 298 16.76 20.78 8.81
N SER A 299 15.50 21.09 9.10
CA SER A 299 14.69 20.30 10.02
C SER A 299 14.49 18.89 9.46
N PRO A 300 14.78 17.81 10.23
CA PRO A 300 14.50 16.44 9.79
C PRO A 300 13.03 16.19 9.43
N PHE A 301 12.11 16.90 10.10
CA PHE A 301 10.67 16.79 9.89
C PHE A 301 10.20 17.44 8.58
N GLU A 302 10.87 18.51 8.15
CA GLU A 302 10.57 19.17 6.87
C GLU A 302 11.29 18.46 5.73
N ALA A 303 12.58 18.14 5.91
CA ALA A 303 13.42 17.53 4.89
C ALA A 303 12.86 16.19 4.38
N ARG A 304 12.26 15.38 5.27
CA ARG A 304 11.60 14.11 4.88
C ARG A 304 10.42 14.29 3.92
N GLU A 305 9.78 15.46 3.91
CA GLU A 305 8.60 15.75 3.08
C GLU A 305 8.97 16.34 1.70
N PHE A 306 10.21 16.80 1.50
CA PHE A 306 10.62 17.56 0.31
C PHE A 306 10.27 16.88 -1.02
N LEU A 307 10.39 15.55 -1.09
CA LEU A 307 10.12 14.76 -2.30
C LEU A 307 8.91 13.83 -2.17
N ARG A 308 8.00 14.10 -1.23
CA ARG A 308 6.80 13.27 -1.01
C ARG A 308 5.93 13.14 -2.25
N GLU A 309 5.77 14.20 -3.02
CA GLU A 309 4.97 14.21 -4.26
C GLU A 309 5.54 13.30 -5.36
N LYS A 310 6.83 12.97 -5.28
CA LYS A 310 7.51 12.04 -6.19
C LYS A 310 7.59 10.62 -5.64
N GLY A 311 6.94 10.34 -4.49
CA GLY A 311 6.99 9.05 -3.81
C GLY A 311 8.27 8.79 -3.02
N LEU A 312 9.13 9.81 -2.85
CA LEU A 312 10.44 9.71 -2.20
C LEU A 312 10.43 10.31 -0.78
N ARG A 313 9.31 10.24 -0.07
CA ARG A 313 9.25 10.59 1.36
C ARG A 313 10.17 9.65 2.14
N THR A 314 11.02 10.18 3.01
CA THR A 314 11.88 9.33 3.84
C THR A 314 11.13 8.80 5.07
N ASN A 315 11.65 7.70 5.62
CA ASN A 315 11.25 7.19 6.92
C ASN A 315 11.64 8.16 8.05
N ASP A 316 11.36 7.80 9.30
CA ASP A 316 11.74 8.61 10.46
C ASP A 316 13.27 8.74 10.60
N TYR A 317 13.70 9.94 10.97
CA TYR A 317 15.10 10.29 11.16
C TYR A 317 15.65 9.68 12.45
N HIS A 318 16.65 8.82 12.34
CA HIS A 318 17.08 8.01 13.46
C HIS A 318 18.60 7.81 13.50
N LYS A 319 19.09 7.48 14.70
CA LYS A 319 20.51 7.26 14.96
C LYS A 319 21.01 5.99 14.29
N GLY A 320 22.01 6.13 13.42
CA GLY A 320 22.84 5.07 12.88
C GLY A 320 24.02 4.74 13.81
N TYR A 321 25.11 4.22 13.23
CA TYR A 321 26.34 3.96 13.99
C TYR A 321 27.06 5.26 14.36
N ASP A 322 27.32 6.11 13.37
CA ASP A 322 28.10 7.35 13.55
C ASP A 322 27.24 8.62 13.37
N GLU A 323 26.19 8.55 12.55
CA GLU A 323 25.37 9.71 12.17
C GLU A 323 23.87 9.39 12.23
N TYR A 324 23.04 10.43 12.27
CA TYR A 324 21.60 10.29 12.13
C TYR A 324 21.23 10.32 10.65
N TRP A 325 20.32 9.44 10.24
CA TRP A 325 19.90 9.36 8.85
C TRP A 325 18.47 8.86 8.68
N ALA A 326 17.91 9.08 7.49
CA ALA A 326 16.74 8.37 6.99
C ALA A 326 16.84 8.18 5.49
N SER A 327 16.11 7.20 4.95
CA SER A 327 15.98 7.00 3.52
C SER A 327 14.54 6.77 3.10
N SER A 328 14.26 7.08 1.85
CA SER A 328 13.03 6.68 1.17
C SER A 328 13.12 5.24 0.69
N GLU A 329 11.99 4.68 0.26
CA GLU A 329 11.99 3.52 -0.62
C GLU A 329 12.44 3.93 -2.03
N TYR A 330 12.79 2.94 -2.84
CA TYR A 330 13.11 3.17 -4.24
C TYR A 330 11.84 3.49 -5.04
N VAL A 331 11.94 4.49 -5.92
CA VAL A 331 10.92 4.80 -6.92
C VAL A 331 11.47 4.44 -8.29
N ASP A 332 10.64 3.76 -9.09
CA ASP A 332 10.98 3.41 -10.46
C ASP A 332 10.93 4.66 -11.36
N LEU A 333 12.01 4.89 -12.10
CA LEU A 333 12.17 6.04 -12.98
C LEU A 333 11.61 5.79 -14.37
N ASP A 334 11.60 4.54 -14.82
CA ASP A 334 11.08 4.11 -16.11
C ASP A 334 10.16 2.88 -15.96
N SER A 335 9.62 2.39 -17.08
CA SER A 335 8.69 1.26 -17.12
C SER A 335 9.32 -0.04 -17.66
N HIS A 336 10.66 -0.16 -17.62
CA HIS A 336 11.34 -1.35 -18.11
C HIS A 336 11.20 -2.54 -17.15
N VAL A 337 11.55 -3.74 -17.63
CA VAL A 337 11.48 -4.98 -16.83
C VAL A 337 12.40 -4.91 -15.60
N LEU A 338 13.55 -4.25 -15.75
CA LEU A 338 14.46 -3.90 -14.68
C LEU A 338 14.58 -2.37 -14.67
N PRO A 339 13.68 -1.68 -13.96
CA PRO A 339 13.60 -0.24 -14.07
C PRO A 339 14.80 0.44 -13.42
N SER A 340 15.19 1.58 -13.97
CA SER A 340 16.09 2.51 -13.29
C SER A 340 15.41 3.01 -12.01
N LYS A 341 16.17 3.26 -10.95
CA LYS A 341 15.59 3.56 -9.62
C LYS A 341 16.19 4.81 -9.02
N ALA A 342 15.38 5.56 -8.28
CA ALA A 342 15.84 6.65 -7.43
C ALA A 342 15.55 6.37 -5.96
N ALA A 343 16.43 6.83 -5.08
CA ALA A 343 16.22 6.87 -3.63
C ALA A 343 16.75 8.17 -3.05
N PHE A 344 16.06 8.67 -2.02
CA PHE A 344 16.40 9.89 -1.32
C PHE A 344 16.82 9.60 0.11
N TYR A 345 17.86 10.28 0.57
CA TYR A 345 18.50 10.12 1.86
C TYR A 345 18.67 11.49 2.52
N ILE A 346 18.48 11.52 3.83
CA ILE A 346 18.78 12.67 4.67
C ILE A 346 19.75 12.19 5.74
N GLU A 347 20.83 12.93 5.97
CA GLU A 347 21.96 12.57 6.82
C GLU A 347 22.39 13.79 7.65
N GLY A 348 22.92 13.57 8.85
CA GLY A 348 23.38 14.64 9.73
C GLY A 348 23.49 14.27 11.20
N GLN A 349 23.13 15.21 12.07
CA GLN A 349 23.27 15.12 13.51
C GLN A 349 21.91 15.09 14.21
N GLU A 350 21.91 14.86 15.52
CA GLU A 350 20.68 14.85 16.31
C GLU A 350 19.89 16.16 16.12
N GLY A 351 18.67 16.04 15.60
CA GLY A 351 17.76 17.17 15.37
C GLY A 351 18.08 18.05 14.17
N VAL A 352 19.16 17.82 13.42
CA VAL A 352 19.56 18.66 12.27
C VAL A 352 20.09 17.81 11.12
N VAL A 353 19.45 17.93 9.95
CA VAL A 353 19.93 17.36 8.70
C VAL A 353 20.96 18.30 8.09
N THR A 354 22.18 17.81 7.85
CA THR A 354 23.26 18.59 7.24
C THR A 354 23.48 18.22 5.78
N THR A 355 23.04 17.02 5.37
CA THR A 355 23.20 16.51 4.01
C THR A 355 21.89 15.93 3.48
N LEU A 356 21.49 16.37 2.29
CA LEU A 356 20.41 15.78 1.49
C LEU A 356 21.05 15.06 0.31
N LYS A 357 20.71 13.80 0.08
CA LYS A 357 21.33 12.97 -0.97
C LYS A 357 20.27 12.25 -1.80
N LEU A 358 20.25 12.53 -3.09
CA LEU A 358 19.44 11.84 -4.09
C LEU A 358 20.35 10.93 -4.92
N THR A 359 20.02 9.64 -4.98
CA THR A 359 20.77 8.63 -5.73
C THR A 359 19.90 8.04 -6.84
N GLY A 360 20.42 7.97 -8.06
CA GLY A 360 19.80 7.35 -9.23
C GLY A 360 20.64 6.17 -9.70
N LYS A 361 19.99 5.05 -10.04
CA LYS A 361 20.62 3.82 -10.51
C LYS A 361 20.07 3.47 -11.88
N PHE A 362 20.96 3.38 -12.87
CA PHE A 362 20.61 3.19 -14.28
C PHE A 362 21.31 1.94 -14.83
N MET A 363 20.69 1.29 -15.82
CA MET A 363 21.21 0.09 -16.47
C MET A 363 21.39 0.34 -17.96
N ASP A 364 22.51 -0.09 -18.52
CA ASP A 364 22.88 0.18 -19.93
C ASP A 364 22.00 -0.58 -20.94
N ASP A 365 21.43 -1.72 -20.52
CA ASP A 365 20.59 -2.57 -21.36
C ASP A 365 19.26 -1.90 -21.76
N PHE A 366 18.96 -0.72 -21.22
CA PHE A 366 17.74 0.05 -21.45
C PHE A 366 18.06 1.52 -21.76
N ASP A 367 17.22 2.18 -22.56
CA ASP A 367 17.39 3.61 -22.88
C ASP A 367 17.15 4.45 -21.61
N SER A 368 18.24 4.91 -21.00
CA SER A 368 18.20 5.67 -19.75
C SER A 368 17.79 7.13 -19.95
N GLY A 369 17.58 7.60 -21.18
CA GLY A 369 17.25 9.01 -21.46
C GLY A 369 16.03 9.52 -20.70
N GLU A 370 14.91 8.80 -20.76
CA GLU A 370 13.68 9.16 -20.03
C GLU A 370 13.89 9.11 -18.49
N ALA A 371 14.58 8.06 -18.01
CA ALA A 371 14.85 7.88 -16.59
C ALA A 371 15.74 9.00 -16.03
N VAL A 372 16.77 9.42 -16.76
CA VAL A 372 17.67 10.52 -16.40
C VAL A 372 16.90 11.84 -16.39
N GLN A 373 16.01 12.08 -17.35
CA GLN A 373 15.16 13.28 -17.33
C GLN A 373 14.24 13.30 -16.10
N LYS A 374 13.61 12.17 -15.76
CA LYS A 374 12.79 12.08 -14.55
C LYS A 374 13.62 12.29 -13.29
N PHE A 375 14.85 11.77 -13.25
CA PHE A 375 15.79 11.99 -12.15
C PHE A 375 16.15 13.48 -12.00
N ARG A 376 16.41 14.19 -13.11
CA ARG A 376 16.65 15.64 -13.11
C ARG A 376 15.46 16.43 -12.58
N VAL A 377 14.24 16.07 -12.98
CA VAL A 377 13.02 16.72 -12.45
C VAL A 377 12.91 16.54 -10.93
N ILE A 378 13.26 15.37 -10.41
CA ILE A 378 13.30 15.12 -8.96
C ILE A 378 14.41 15.94 -8.30
N GLY A 379 15.61 15.98 -8.90
CA GLY A 379 16.74 16.76 -8.40
C GLY A 379 16.47 18.27 -8.36
N ALA A 380 15.84 18.81 -9.39
CA ALA A 380 15.42 20.21 -9.45
C ALA A 380 14.43 20.55 -8.34
N LEU A 381 13.43 19.68 -8.11
CA LEU A 381 12.49 19.84 -7.00
C LEU A 381 13.21 19.81 -5.63
N LEU A 382 14.19 18.93 -5.45
CA LEU A 382 14.98 18.89 -4.21
C LEU A 382 15.73 20.20 -3.98
N CYS A 383 16.36 20.75 -5.02
CA CYS A 383 17.04 22.04 -4.96
C CYS A 383 16.08 23.19 -4.65
N GLU A 384 14.92 23.23 -5.31
CA GLU A 384 13.89 24.24 -5.08
C GLU A 384 13.42 24.26 -3.62
N LYS A 385 13.14 23.08 -3.05
CA LYS A 385 12.66 22.93 -1.66
C LYS A 385 13.73 23.23 -0.61
N SER A 386 15.01 23.06 -0.95
CA SER A 386 16.11 23.17 0.02
C SER A 386 16.78 24.55 0.05
N VAL A 387 16.79 25.29 -1.07
CA VAL A 387 17.52 26.56 -1.22
C VAL A 387 16.58 27.77 -1.46
N GLU A 388 15.26 27.58 -1.43
CA GLU A 388 14.22 28.62 -1.63
C GLU A 388 14.39 29.46 -2.92
N ASN A 389 13.62 29.12 -3.96
CA ASN A 389 13.40 29.96 -5.16
C ASN A 389 14.66 30.36 -5.97
N LEU A 390 15.42 29.38 -6.43
CA LEU A 390 16.37 29.58 -7.54
C LEU A 390 16.11 28.61 -8.68
N ASP A 391 16.07 29.16 -9.89
CA ASP A 391 16.00 28.42 -11.14
C ASP A 391 17.39 27.82 -11.42
N ILE A 392 17.69 26.70 -10.76
CA ILE A 392 18.95 25.99 -10.95
C ILE A 392 18.87 25.28 -12.31
N ALA A 393 19.82 25.57 -13.19
CA ALA A 393 20.00 24.86 -14.45
C ALA A 393 20.45 23.41 -14.20
N ILE A 394 19.54 22.54 -13.74
CA ILE A 394 19.81 21.17 -13.31
C ILE A 394 20.48 20.33 -14.42
N ASP A 395 20.20 20.67 -15.69
CA ASP A 395 20.80 20.03 -16.87
C ASP A 395 22.31 20.23 -16.97
N SER A 396 22.81 21.37 -16.48
CA SER A 396 24.24 21.67 -16.42
C SER A 396 24.93 20.92 -15.28
N LEU A 397 24.20 20.73 -14.17
CA LEU A 397 24.70 20.05 -12.98
C LEU A 397 24.72 18.53 -13.18
N ILE A 398 23.69 17.97 -13.80
CA ILE A 398 23.54 16.54 -14.10
C ILE A 398 23.49 16.38 -15.63
N PRO A 399 24.63 16.39 -16.36
CA PRO A 399 24.65 16.21 -17.80
C PRO A 399 24.16 14.83 -18.24
N ILE A 400 23.88 14.64 -19.53
CA ILE A 400 23.60 13.31 -20.11
C ILE A 400 24.95 12.61 -20.35
N SER A 401 25.74 12.48 -19.29
CA SER A 401 27.02 11.79 -19.26
C SER A 401 26.97 10.76 -18.14
N GLU A 402 27.55 9.58 -18.38
CA GLU A 402 27.60 8.51 -17.38
C GLU A 402 28.65 8.80 -16.29
N VAL A 403 29.68 9.56 -16.64
CA VAL A 403 30.77 9.96 -15.74
C VAL A 403 30.94 11.47 -15.82
N PHE A 404 30.77 12.13 -14.69
CA PHE A 404 30.93 13.58 -14.54
C PHE A 404 31.06 13.92 -13.05
N GLU A 405 31.52 15.13 -12.77
CA GLU A 405 31.50 15.70 -11.44
C GLU A 405 31.35 17.22 -11.57
N ASN A 406 30.30 17.76 -10.95
CA ASN A 406 29.98 19.17 -10.96
C ASN A 406 29.66 19.63 -9.53
N GLU A 407 30.11 20.83 -9.17
CA GLU A 407 29.85 21.43 -7.87
C GLU A 407 29.49 22.90 -8.04
N MET A 408 28.56 23.38 -7.22
CA MET A 408 28.21 24.80 -7.10
C MET A 408 27.84 25.14 -5.66
N ILE A 409 28.09 26.38 -5.26
CA ILE A 409 27.77 26.87 -3.92
C ILE A 409 26.73 27.98 -4.03
N ILE A 410 25.59 27.82 -3.38
CA ILE A 410 24.49 28.79 -3.40
C ILE A 410 23.99 29.01 -1.98
N GLY A 411 23.99 30.26 -1.51
CA GLY A 411 23.42 30.62 -0.20
C GLY A 411 24.03 29.85 0.99
N GLY A 412 25.31 29.48 0.91
CA GLY A 412 25.98 28.66 1.93
C GLY A 412 25.70 27.16 1.84
N THR A 413 24.93 26.71 0.84
CA THR A 413 24.70 25.29 0.55
C THR A 413 25.60 24.84 -0.58
N THR A 414 26.40 23.80 -0.37
CA THR A 414 27.21 23.16 -1.41
C THR A 414 26.37 22.10 -2.10
N ILE A 415 26.15 22.27 -3.41
CA ILE A 415 25.43 21.34 -4.26
C ILE A 415 26.46 20.63 -5.14
N ARG A 416 26.60 19.32 -4.98
CA ARG A 416 27.52 18.48 -5.76
C ARG A 416 26.73 17.39 -6.46
N ALA A 417 27.03 17.15 -7.73
CA ALA A 417 26.48 16.05 -8.50
C ALA A 417 27.58 15.32 -9.25
N TRP A 418 27.52 14.00 -9.25
CA TRP A 418 28.51 13.20 -9.96
C TRP A 418 27.91 11.88 -10.46
N GLY A 419 28.50 11.35 -11.52
CA GLY A 419 28.13 10.07 -12.13
C GLY A 419 29.30 9.10 -12.08
N GLU A 420 29.02 7.85 -11.72
CA GLU A 420 30.02 6.77 -11.68
C GLU A 420 29.48 5.51 -12.34
N ARG A 421 30.35 4.80 -13.06
CA ARG A 421 30.01 3.50 -13.64
C ARG A 421 30.09 2.38 -12.62
N TYR A 422 29.21 1.39 -12.76
CA TYR A 422 29.36 0.16 -12.01
C TYR A 422 30.67 -0.55 -12.36
N PRO A 423 31.31 -1.23 -11.38
CA PRO A 423 32.48 -2.08 -11.66
C PRO A 423 32.21 -3.16 -12.73
N SER A 424 30.94 -3.54 -12.93
CA SER A 424 30.50 -4.51 -13.93
C SER A 424 30.39 -3.94 -15.36
N ASN A 425 30.48 -2.62 -15.55
CA ASN A 425 30.20 -1.93 -16.83
C ASN A 425 28.83 -2.29 -17.43
N ARG A 426 27.80 -2.47 -16.60
CA ARG A 426 26.42 -2.75 -17.03
C ARG A 426 25.42 -1.66 -16.65
N GLY A 427 25.92 -0.47 -16.33
CA GLY A 427 25.12 0.63 -15.82
C GLY A 427 25.96 1.63 -15.02
N PHE A 428 25.28 2.64 -14.50
CA PHE A 428 25.89 3.76 -13.77
C PHE A 428 24.98 4.24 -12.64
N GLU A 429 25.58 4.92 -11.66
CA GLU A 429 24.89 5.65 -10.61
C GLU A 429 25.10 7.14 -10.79
N VAL A 430 24.06 7.91 -10.49
CA VAL A 430 24.14 9.37 -10.43
C VAL A 430 23.78 9.80 -9.02
N PHE A 431 24.59 10.68 -8.46
CA PHE A 431 24.38 11.25 -7.14
C PHE A 431 24.17 12.75 -7.24
N LEU A 432 23.28 13.27 -6.40
CA LEU A 432 23.09 14.69 -6.17
C LEU A 432 23.06 14.89 -4.65
N THR A 433 24.00 15.65 -4.12
CA THR A 433 24.10 15.97 -2.69
C THR A 433 24.03 17.46 -2.45
N LEU A 434 23.30 17.86 -1.42
CA LEU A 434 23.26 19.22 -0.92
C LEU A 434 23.70 19.19 0.54
N SER A 435 24.75 19.94 0.86
CA SER A 435 25.33 19.97 2.20
C SER A 435 25.45 21.39 2.75
N ARG A 436 25.22 21.53 4.06
CA ARG A 436 25.40 22.77 4.84
C ARG A 436 26.38 22.56 5.97
#